data_AF-A0A1V6I4V0-F1
#
_entry.id   AF-A0A1V6I4V0-F1
#
_cell.length_a   1.000
_cell.length_b   1.000
_cell.length_c   1.000
_cell.angle_alpha   90.00
_cell.angle_beta   90.00
_cell.angle_gamma   90.00
#
_symmetry.space_group_name_H-M   'P 1'
#
loop_
_entity.id
_entity.type
_entity.pdbx_description
1 polymer ?
#
loop_
_entity_poly.entity_id
_entity_poly.type
_entity_poly.pdbx_seq_one_letter_code
_entity_poly.pdbx_strand_id
1 'polypeptide(L)'
;MKIYGGYSPDFANRDVLKYLTMVQPTPESNGTQNGQGTIQIQVKTANTEVVIDGLIFDRGNSIAYNPKGEGQPEGVASAMMQPIGTLGIGGPDLTQEVLTTQTAQIYLENPNCNLTVNNCAFINAPNYGIRGMFGGSKVIINNCIFINNRMAACEITKGGLANSEAEVHFTYNTVLFMWSRLKSFEDMGYGYRYMTGINSYVSNNILGLSIFSGLDRTRVDSDKNKEAKRITTAENNIFFLNKQADLTIPGGGKFMRIWANDFDDVEQLAKVSGNKTLTDPKIFKGIINEAYLEGFLSAAYEEKTSYDPNSSANQFRQAMGMNMTGTINSKASMFANRYPWKEALKFFGAMEGYGAQNIK
;
A
#
# COMPACT_ATOMS: atom_id res chain seq x y z
N MET A 1 13.92 21.30 3.94
CA MET A 1 12.52 21.62 4.31
C MET A 1 12.10 20.65 5.40
N LYS A 2 11.42 21.10 6.45
CA LYS A 2 10.97 20.20 7.51
C LYS A 2 9.51 20.51 7.85
N ILE A 3 8.67 19.50 7.85
CA ILE A 3 7.24 19.59 8.16
C ILE A 3 6.98 18.70 9.37
N TYR A 4 6.56 19.30 10.47
CA TYR A 4 6.25 18.60 11.71
C TYR A 4 4.78 18.85 12.07
N GLY A 5 4.01 17.78 12.17
CA GLY A 5 2.67 17.78 12.77
C GLY A 5 2.70 17.47 14.26
N GLY A 6 1.53 17.51 14.87
CA GLY A 6 1.33 17.17 16.28
C GLY A 6 1.43 18.34 17.25
N TYR A 7 1.38 19.60 16.81
CA TYR A 7 1.53 20.74 17.71
C TYR A 7 0.18 21.27 18.20
N SER A 8 0.15 21.70 19.47
CA SER A 8 -0.93 22.53 19.98
C SER A 8 -1.08 23.82 19.14
N PRO A 9 -2.25 24.49 19.14
CA PRO A 9 -2.46 25.69 18.31
C PRO A 9 -1.48 26.84 18.57
N ASP A 10 -0.90 26.91 19.77
CA ASP A 10 0.12 27.87 20.18
C ASP A 10 1.56 27.36 19.99
N PHE A 11 1.73 26.16 19.44
CA PHE A 11 3.00 25.46 19.25
C PHE A 11 3.81 25.19 20.54
N ALA A 12 3.20 25.35 21.72
CA ALA A 12 3.90 25.15 22.99
C ALA A 12 4.13 23.68 23.34
N ASN A 13 3.27 22.77 22.87
CA ASN A 13 3.34 21.34 23.14
C ASN A 13 3.26 20.54 21.85
N ARG A 14 3.96 19.40 21.81
CA ARG A 14 3.87 18.44 20.72
C ARG A 14 3.41 17.08 21.21
N ASP A 15 2.34 16.59 20.62
CA ASP A 15 1.80 15.26 20.76
C ASP A 15 1.01 14.93 19.48
N VAL A 16 1.54 14.01 18.68
CA VAL A 16 1.01 13.65 17.35
C VAL A 16 -0.40 13.05 17.43
N LEU A 17 -0.70 12.33 18.51
CA LEU A 17 -1.98 11.63 18.67
C LEU A 17 -3.03 12.47 19.39
N LYS A 18 -2.62 13.55 20.06
CA LYS A 18 -3.51 14.53 20.68
C LYS A 18 -3.81 15.72 19.76
N TYR A 19 -2.80 16.29 19.11
CA TYR A 19 -2.92 17.47 18.26
C TYR A 19 -2.80 17.09 16.78
N LEU A 20 -3.79 16.35 16.29
CA LEU A 20 -3.77 15.74 14.96
C LEU A 20 -3.52 16.78 13.86
N THR A 21 -2.46 16.56 13.07
CA THR A 21 -2.22 17.33 11.84
C THR A 21 -2.58 16.45 10.65
N MET A 22 -3.71 16.74 10.02
CA MET A 22 -4.31 15.87 9.02
C MET A 22 -4.19 16.43 7.60
N VAL A 23 -3.90 15.53 6.67
CA VAL A 23 -4.04 15.73 5.23
C VAL A 23 -5.18 14.83 4.78
N GLN A 24 -6.41 15.38 4.80
CA GLN A 24 -7.64 14.65 4.48
C GLN A 24 -8.43 15.37 3.39
N PRO A 25 -8.13 15.11 2.09
CA PRO A 25 -8.80 15.77 0.99
C PRO A 25 -10.31 15.53 1.00
N THR A 26 -11.07 16.57 0.67
CA THR A 26 -12.50 16.46 0.37
C THR A 26 -12.70 15.97 -1.08
N PRO A 27 -13.91 15.53 -1.47
CA PRO A 27 -14.22 15.21 -2.86
C PRO A 27 -13.84 16.30 -3.87
N GLU A 28 -14.04 17.57 -3.54
CA GLU A 28 -13.70 18.72 -4.39
C GLU A 28 -12.19 18.88 -4.56
N SER A 29 -11.40 18.34 -3.62
CA SER A 29 -9.95 18.42 -3.58
C SER A 29 -9.25 17.21 -4.22
N ASN A 30 -9.99 16.35 -4.95
CA ASN A 30 -9.41 15.14 -5.54
C ASN A 30 -8.36 15.39 -6.63
N GLY A 31 -8.25 16.65 -7.10
CA GLY A 31 -7.30 17.07 -8.12
C GLY A 31 -7.55 16.41 -9.47
N THR A 32 -6.59 16.54 -10.38
CA THR A 32 -6.58 15.83 -11.66
C THR A 32 -5.56 14.69 -11.63
N GLN A 33 -5.67 13.73 -12.56
CA GLN A 33 -4.76 12.58 -12.65
C GLN A 33 -3.28 12.98 -12.76
N ASN A 34 -2.98 14.20 -13.24
CA ASN A 34 -1.62 14.73 -13.39
C ASN A 34 -0.93 15.04 -12.04
N GLY A 35 -1.69 15.11 -10.94
CA GLY A 35 -1.15 15.44 -9.63
C GLY A 35 -0.27 14.35 -8.99
N GLN A 36 -0.36 13.09 -9.41
CA GLN A 36 0.47 11.92 -8.99
C GLN A 36 0.56 11.59 -7.48
N GLY A 37 0.46 12.56 -6.57
CA GLY A 37 0.47 12.43 -5.12
C GLY A 37 -0.30 13.55 -4.40
N THR A 38 -0.68 13.31 -3.16
CA THR A 38 -1.31 14.32 -2.27
C THR A 38 -0.30 15.35 -1.83
N ILE A 39 0.91 14.89 -1.50
CA ILE A 39 2.12 15.70 -1.41
C ILE A 39 3.07 15.22 -2.50
N GLN A 40 3.65 16.16 -3.24
CA GLN A 40 4.73 15.89 -4.19
C GLN A 40 6.04 16.45 -3.66
N ILE A 41 7.11 15.65 -3.71
CA ILE A 41 8.46 16.07 -3.34
C ILE A 41 9.29 16.18 -4.62
N GLN A 42 9.68 17.42 -4.95
CA GLN A 42 10.37 17.79 -6.19
C GLN A 42 11.74 18.44 -5.97
N VAL A 43 12.27 18.43 -4.75
CA VAL A 43 13.53 19.14 -4.41
C VAL A 43 14.68 18.67 -5.31
N LYS A 44 15.28 19.56 -6.10
CA LYS A 44 16.36 19.22 -7.06
C LYS A 44 17.77 19.51 -6.56
N THR A 45 17.90 20.28 -5.48
CA THR A 45 19.18 20.63 -4.89
C THR A 45 19.75 19.46 -4.10
N ALA A 46 20.89 18.92 -4.56
CA ALA A 46 21.62 17.84 -3.90
C ALA A 46 21.94 18.15 -2.43
N ASN A 47 22.10 17.11 -1.62
CA ASN A 47 22.49 17.20 -0.20
C ASN A 47 21.56 18.03 0.69
N THR A 48 20.33 18.28 0.24
CA THR A 48 19.29 18.88 1.08
C THR A 48 18.56 17.82 1.88
N GLU A 49 18.04 18.22 3.03
CA GLU A 49 17.21 17.35 3.88
C GLU A 49 15.73 17.75 3.77
N VAL A 50 14.88 16.75 3.56
CA VAL A 50 13.43 16.84 3.67
C VAL A 50 12.96 15.95 4.81
N VAL A 51 12.23 16.52 5.76
CA VAL A 51 11.63 15.79 6.89
C VAL A 51 10.11 15.97 6.87
N ILE A 52 9.38 14.86 7.00
CA ILE A 52 7.94 14.82 7.24
C ILE A 52 7.72 13.99 8.50
N ASP A 53 7.20 14.60 9.55
CA ASP A 53 7.06 13.95 10.85
C ASP A 53 5.69 14.23 11.48
N GLY A 54 4.95 13.20 11.87
CA GLY A 54 3.71 13.38 12.64
C GLY A 54 2.50 13.85 11.82
N LEU A 55 2.46 13.55 10.51
CA LEU A 55 1.30 13.83 9.66
C LEU A 55 0.41 12.60 9.49
N ILE A 56 -0.90 12.84 9.44
CA ILE A 56 -1.90 11.80 9.20
C ILE A 56 -2.53 12.04 7.82
N PHE A 57 -2.21 11.17 6.87
CA PHE A 57 -2.80 11.14 5.54
C PHE A 57 -3.99 10.17 5.54
N ASP A 58 -5.18 10.69 5.23
CA ASP A 58 -6.38 9.87 5.02
C ASP A 58 -7.10 10.33 3.76
N ARG A 59 -7.21 9.47 2.75
CA ARG A 59 -7.96 9.80 1.53
C ARG A 59 -9.35 9.18 1.48
N GLY A 60 -9.83 8.58 2.56
CA GLY A 60 -11.13 7.89 2.58
C GLY A 60 -12.31 8.77 2.16
N ASN A 61 -12.28 10.07 2.44
CA ASN A 61 -13.31 11.03 1.99
C ASN A 61 -13.31 11.25 0.47
N SER A 62 -12.16 11.06 -0.17
CA SER A 62 -11.93 11.39 -1.58
C SER A 62 -11.92 10.14 -2.46
N ILE A 63 -12.47 9.03 -1.98
CA ILE A 63 -12.58 7.77 -2.72
C ILE A 63 -14.05 7.52 -3.05
N ALA A 64 -14.29 7.10 -4.29
CA ALA A 64 -15.56 6.61 -4.78
C ALA A 64 -15.76 5.13 -4.38
N TYR A 65 -16.85 4.87 -3.67
CA TYR A 65 -17.31 3.54 -3.30
C TYR A 65 -18.57 3.15 -4.08
N ASN A 66 -18.83 1.86 -4.20
CA ASN A 66 -19.94 1.35 -5.01
C ASN A 66 -21.30 1.76 -4.42
N PRO A 67 -22.15 2.51 -5.17
CA PRO A 67 -23.41 3.04 -4.66
C PRO A 67 -24.50 1.99 -4.43
N LYS A 68 -24.33 0.77 -4.98
CA LYS A 68 -25.28 -0.33 -4.84
C LYS A 68 -25.02 -1.20 -3.61
N GLY A 69 -24.02 -0.85 -2.78
CA GLY A 69 -23.64 -1.67 -1.62
C GLY A 69 -22.84 -2.93 -1.97
N GLU A 70 -22.35 -3.07 -3.21
CA GLU A 70 -21.62 -4.27 -3.62
C GLU A 70 -20.29 -4.41 -2.86
N GLY A 71 -19.99 -5.64 -2.43
CA GLY A 71 -18.75 -5.94 -1.72
C GLY A 71 -18.61 -5.19 -0.39
N GLN A 72 -19.73 -4.93 0.30
CA GLN A 72 -19.76 -4.38 1.65
C GLN A 72 -19.89 -5.51 2.69
N PRO A 73 -18.83 -5.82 3.46
CA PRO A 73 -18.97 -6.70 4.61
C PRO A 73 -19.89 -6.08 5.67
N GLU A 74 -20.50 -6.93 6.49
CA GLU A 74 -21.30 -6.49 7.63
C GLU A 74 -20.43 -5.65 8.60
N GLY A 75 -21.00 -4.57 9.14
CA GLY A 75 -20.29 -3.66 10.05
C GLY A 75 -19.23 -2.75 9.40
N VAL A 76 -18.92 -2.91 8.12
CA VAL A 76 -17.98 -2.02 7.40
C VAL A 76 -18.75 -0.85 6.78
N ALA A 77 -18.24 0.37 7.01
CA ALA A 77 -18.96 1.61 6.69
C ALA A 77 -19.24 1.80 5.18
N SER A 78 -18.33 1.39 4.31
CA SER A 78 -18.47 1.55 2.86
C SER A 78 -18.59 0.22 2.13
N ALA A 79 -19.20 0.28 0.95
CA ALA A 79 -19.05 -0.74 -0.09
C ALA A 79 -17.63 -0.79 -0.66
N MET A 80 -17.40 -1.72 -1.60
CA MET A 80 -16.09 -1.84 -2.25
C MET A 80 -15.72 -0.56 -3.00
N MET A 81 -14.43 -0.28 -3.09
CA MET A 81 -13.92 0.82 -3.89
C MET A 81 -14.28 0.63 -5.37
N GLN A 82 -14.73 1.70 -6.03
CA GLN A 82 -14.92 1.69 -7.48
C GLN A 82 -13.58 1.60 -8.21
N PRO A 83 -13.55 1.08 -9.45
CA PRO A 83 -12.39 1.24 -10.32
C PRO A 83 -11.97 2.71 -10.41
N ILE A 84 -10.67 2.95 -10.49
CA ILE A 84 -10.12 4.30 -10.72
C ILE A 84 -10.82 4.93 -11.92
N GLY A 85 -11.19 6.22 -11.81
CA GLY A 85 -11.86 6.95 -12.88
C GLY A 85 -13.35 6.62 -13.04
N THR A 86 -13.94 5.87 -12.11
CA THR A 86 -15.39 5.62 -12.06
C THR A 86 -16.04 6.40 -10.91
N LEU A 87 -17.21 6.99 -11.18
CA LEU A 87 -18.01 7.69 -10.16
C LEU A 87 -18.63 6.71 -9.16
N GLY A 88 -18.84 7.20 -7.95
CA GLY A 88 -19.49 6.47 -6.87
C GLY A 88 -19.87 7.40 -5.74
N ILE A 89 -20.20 6.82 -4.58
CA ILE A 89 -20.49 7.58 -3.36
C ILE A 89 -19.25 7.71 -2.49
N GLY A 90 -19.07 8.84 -1.83
CA GLY A 90 -17.92 9.13 -0.97
C GLY A 90 -18.17 10.35 -0.10
N GLY A 91 -17.10 11.07 0.25
CA GLY A 91 -17.15 12.15 1.24
C GLY A 91 -17.13 11.63 2.69
N PRO A 92 -17.16 12.54 3.68
CA PRO A 92 -17.16 12.19 5.10
C PRO A 92 -18.22 11.16 5.48
N ASP A 93 -19.43 11.32 4.95
CA ASP A 93 -20.62 10.54 5.32
C ASP A 93 -21.08 9.55 4.23
N LEU A 94 -20.28 9.35 3.17
CA LEU A 94 -20.60 8.44 2.05
C LEU A 94 -21.89 8.81 1.28
N THR A 95 -22.22 10.10 1.20
CA THR A 95 -23.43 10.61 0.54
C THR A 95 -23.17 11.43 -0.72
N GLN A 96 -21.91 11.80 -0.97
CA GLN A 96 -21.54 12.71 -2.06
C GLN A 96 -21.11 11.91 -3.29
N GLU A 97 -21.35 12.44 -4.49
CA GLU A 97 -20.75 11.88 -5.70
C GLU A 97 -19.26 12.20 -5.75
N VAL A 98 -18.43 11.17 -5.91
CA VAL A 98 -16.97 11.28 -5.91
C VAL A 98 -16.39 10.50 -7.09
N LEU A 99 -15.30 11.03 -7.65
CA LEU A 99 -14.47 10.35 -8.63
C LEU A 99 -13.10 10.02 -8.02
N THR A 100 -12.74 8.73 -7.91
CA THR A 100 -11.42 8.36 -7.39
C THR A 100 -10.31 8.71 -8.39
N THR A 101 -9.36 9.54 -7.97
CA THR A 101 -8.11 9.79 -8.72
C THR A 101 -7.01 8.84 -8.26
N GLN A 102 -6.21 8.35 -9.20
CA GLN A 102 -5.06 7.49 -8.88
C GLN A 102 -3.88 8.33 -8.36
N THR A 103 -3.91 8.65 -7.07
CA THR A 103 -2.92 9.51 -6.42
C THR A 103 -2.26 8.77 -5.26
N ALA A 104 -0.93 8.82 -5.18
CA ALA A 104 -0.23 8.38 -3.97
C ALA A 104 -0.48 9.36 -2.83
N GLN A 105 -0.20 8.99 -1.58
CA GLN A 105 -0.24 9.98 -0.50
C GLN A 105 1.01 10.87 -0.55
N ILE A 106 2.20 10.25 -0.66
CA ILE A 106 3.43 10.96 -1.01
C ILE A 106 3.92 10.47 -2.37
N TYR A 107 4.17 11.41 -3.27
CA TYR A 107 4.81 11.15 -4.55
C TYR A 107 6.21 11.76 -4.63
N LEU A 108 7.20 10.95 -5.00
CA LEU A 108 8.57 11.36 -5.24
C LEU A 108 8.77 11.61 -6.73
N GLU A 109 8.85 12.88 -7.11
CA GLU A 109 9.09 13.27 -8.50
C GLU A 109 10.58 13.46 -8.76
N ASN A 110 11.32 12.36 -8.61
CA ASN A 110 12.78 12.34 -8.75
C ASN A 110 13.49 13.45 -7.95
N PRO A 111 13.22 13.60 -6.63
CA PRO A 111 13.91 14.57 -5.82
C PRO A 111 15.35 14.13 -5.55
N ASN A 112 16.26 15.08 -5.48
CA ASN A 112 17.68 14.90 -5.19
C ASN A 112 18.01 15.36 -3.76
N CYS A 113 17.23 14.90 -2.78
CA CYS A 113 17.39 15.22 -1.37
C CYS A 113 17.47 13.94 -0.54
N ASN A 114 17.92 14.04 0.71
CA ASN A 114 17.68 12.98 1.70
C ASN A 114 16.28 13.17 2.29
N LEU A 115 15.51 12.09 2.37
CA LEU A 115 14.13 12.12 2.85
C LEU A 115 14.01 11.33 4.15
N THR A 116 13.39 11.93 5.17
CA THR A 116 12.96 11.23 6.38
C THR A 116 11.46 11.39 6.56
N VAL A 117 10.75 10.28 6.73
CA VAL A 117 9.32 10.20 7.02
C VAL A 117 9.16 9.44 8.34
N ASN A 118 8.71 10.14 9.38
CA ASN A 118 8.62 9.61 10.74
C ASN A 118 7.21 9.78 11.32
N ASN A 119 6.78 8.85 12.17
CA ASN A 119 5.57 9.02 13.00
C ASN A 119 4.32 9.38 12.19
N CYS A 120 4.26 8.97 10.92
CA CYS A 120 3.17 9.32 10.00
C CYS A 120 2.17 8.17 9.86
N ALA A 121 0.93 8.49 9.50
CA ALA A 121 -0.07 7.50 9.16
C ALA A 121 -0.54 7.70 7.70
N PHE A 122 -0.61 6.60 6.96
CA PHE A 122 -0.94 6.51 5.54
C PHE A 122 -2.16 5.61 5.36
N ILE A 123 -3.35 6.23 5.38
CA ILE A 123 -4.62 5.52 5.52
C ILE A 123 -5.49 5.72 4.28
N ASN A 124 -6.17 4.65 3.84
CA ASN A 124 -7.13 4.70 2.74
C ASN A 124 -6.53 5.27 1.44
N ALA A 125 -5.36 4.80 0.99
CA ALA A 125 -4.78 5.29 -0.26
C ALA A 125 -5.41 4.59 -1.49
N PRO A 126 -5.93 5.33 -2.50
CA PRO A 126 -6.45 4.76 -3.75
C PRO A 126 -5.33 4.31 -4.70
N ASN A 127 -4.08 4.56 -4.31
CA ASN A 127 -2.86 4.12 -4.95
C ASN A 127 -1.89 3.80 -3.79
N TYR A 128 -0.62 4.16 -3.90
CA TYR A 128 0.38 3.86 -2.89
C TYR A 128 0.34 4.81 -1.69
N GLY A 129 0.85 4.37 -0.54
CA GLY A 129 1.21 5.27 0.56
C GLY A 129 2.33 6.22 0.11
N ILE A 130 3.49 5.65 -0.21
CA ILE A 130 4.65 6.39 -0.75
C ILE A 130 5.07 5.76 -2.08
N ARG A 131 5.19 6.58 -3.13
CA ARG A 131 5.66 6.11 -4.44
C ARG A 131 6.52 7.13 -5.16
N GLY A 132 7.46 6.68 -5.98
CA GLY A 132 8.00 7.49 -7.06
C GLY A 132 9.44 7.15 -7.42
N MET A 133 10.02 8.01 -8.24
CA MET A 133 11.45 7.96 -8.57
C MET A 133 12.22 8.78 -7.55
N PHE A 134 13.40 8.30 -7.15
CA PHE A 134 14.23 8.98 -6.16
C PHE A 134 15.64 9.23 -6.69
N GLY A 135 16.01 10.51 -6.77
CA GLY A 135 17.31 10.97 -7.28
C GLY A 135 18.38 11.12 -6.20
N GLY A 136 17.99 11.25 -4.93
CA GLY A 136 18.88 11.38 -3.78
C GLY A 136 19.57 10.06 -3.40
N SER A 137 20.27 10.06 -2.27
CA SER A 137 21.04 8.91 -1.79
C SER A 137 20.37 8.16 -0.64
N LYS A 138 19.50 8.80 0.16
CA LYS A 138 18.89 8.13 1.32
C LYS A 138 17.44 8.52 1.60
N VAL A 139 16.61 7.51 1.83
CA VAL A 139 15.25 7.62 2.36
C VAL A 139 15.15 6.82 3.66
N ILE A 140 14.57 7.42 4.70
CA ILE A 140 14.20 6.77 5.95
C ILE A 140 12.68 6.88 6.08
N ILE A 141 12.01 5.74 6.21
CA ILE A 141 10.58 5.63 6.50
C ILE A 141 10.49 4.81 7.79
N ASN A 142 10.27 5.52 8.89
CA ASN A 142 10.39 4.92 10.20
C ASN A 142 9.17 5.25 11.07
N ASN A 143 8.76 4.29 11.89
CA ASN A 143 7.65 4.49 12.82
C ASN A 143 6.36 4.98 12.14
N CYS A 144 5.99 4.40 11.00
CA CYS A 144 4.80 4.80 10.26
C CYS A 144 3.73 3.70 10.21
N ILE A 145 2.49 4.12 10.02
CA ILE A 145 1.34 3.24 9.85
C ILE A 145 0.88 3.30 8.39
N PHE A 146 0.62 2.16 7.78
CA PHE A 146 0.07 2.03 6.43
C PHE A 146 -1.14 1.10 6.46
N ILE A 147 -2.35 1.64 6.35
CA ILE A 147 -3.59 0.89 6.54
C ILE A 147 -4.53 1.13 5.37
N ASN A 148 -5.02 0.04 4.75
CA ASN A 148 -5.96 0.11 3.64
C ASN A 148 -5.41 0.89 2.43
N ASN A 149 -4.25 0.47 1.92
CA ASN A 149 -3.65 1.09 0.73
C ASN A 149 -3.76 0.16 -0.46
N ARG A 150 -4.13 0.70 -1.62
CA ARG A 150 -4.08 -0.04 -2.89
C ARG A 150 -2.64 -0.13 -3.39
N MET A 151 -2.35 -1.08 -4.25
CA MET A 151 -1.06 -1.27 -4.91
C MET A 151 0.08 -1.68 -3.96
N ALA A 152 0.60 -0.77 -3.15
CA ALA A 152 1.53 -1.09 -2.07
C ALA A 152 1.65 0.04 -1.02
N ALA A 153 2.17 -0.27 0.16
CA ALA A 153 2.52 0.78 1.13
C ALA A 153 3.67 1.66 0.63
N CYS A 154 4.73 1.04 0.10
CA CYS A 154 5.91 1.76 -0.38
C CYS A 154 6.49 1.16 -1.67
N GLU A 155 6.68 2.02 -2.69
CA GLU A 155 7.38 1.71 -3.94
C GLU A 155 8.28 2.88 -4.36
N ILE A 156 9.56 2.83 -4.01
CA ILE A 156 10.53 3.84 -4.41
C ILE A 156 11.50 3.19 -5.37
N THR A 157 11.62 3.71 -6.59
CA THR A 157 12.60 3.24 -7.58
C THR A 157 13.71 4.28 -7.74
N LYS A 158 14.90 3.85 -8.15
CA LYS A 158 15.97 4.81 -8.46
C LYS A 158 15.56 5.71 -9.63
N GLY A 159 15.78 7.01 -9.46
CA GLY A 159 15.75 8.01 -10.51
C GLY A 159 17.10 8.73 -10.64
N GLY A 160 17.28 9.51 -11.71
CA GLY A 160 18.53 10.26 -11.94
C GLY A 160 19.67 9.44 -12.54
N LEU A 161 20.92 9.82 -12.24
CA LEU A 161 22.13 9.26 -12.87
C LEU A 161 22.27 7.75 -12.62
N ALA A 162 22.54 6.99 -13.67
CA ALA A 162 22.51 5.52 -13.68
C ALA A 162 23.53 4.82 -12.76
N ASN A 163 24.51 5.54 -12.22
CA ASN A 163 25.66 4.97 -11.52
C ASN A 163 25.70 5.29 -10.02
N SER A 164 24.68 5.94 -9.45
CA SER A 164 24.57 6.13 -8.00
C SER A 164 23.62 5.12 -7.36
N GLU A 165 23.99 4.61 -6.20
CA GLU A 165 23.11 3.79 -5.36
C GLU A 165 22.29 4.72 -4.45
N ALA A 166 21.06 4.32 -4.15
CA ALA A 166 20.25 4.98 -3.14
C ALA A 166 19.74 3.95 -2.13
N GLU A 167 19.61 4.38 -0.89
CA GLU A 167 19.16 3.54 0.21
C GLU A 167 17.74 3.88 0.62
N VAL A 168 16.95 2.85 0.94
CA VAL A 168 15.66 3.00 1.60
C VAL A 168 15.67 2.17 2.87
N HIS A 169 15.51 2.83 4.01
CA HIS A 169 15.34 2.21 5.32
C HIS A 169 13.85 2.22 5.65
N PHE A 170 13.22 1.05 5.73
CA PHE A 170 11.81 0.88 6.03
C PHE A 170 11.70 0.12 7.36
N THR A 171 11.65 0.86 8.47
CA THR A 171 11.82 0.30 9.81
C THR A 171 10.69 0.64 10.76
N TYR A 172 10.32 -0.28 11.65
CA TYR A 172 9.28 -0.03 12.67
C TYR A 172 7.96 0.46 12.07
N ASN A 173 7.52 -0.08 10.93
CA ASN A 173 6.25 0.30 10.31
C ASN A 173 5.19 -0.78 10.51
N THR A 174 3.95 -0.38 10.75
CA THR A 174 2.80 -1.29 10.74
C THR A 174 2.08 -1.17 9.40
N VAL A 175 2.06 -2.24 8.61
CA VAL A 175 1.49 -2.29 7.27
C VAL A 175 0.42 -3.38 7.20
N LEU A 176 -0.84 -2.99 7.11
CA LEU A 176 -1.98 -3.91 7.09
C LEU A 176 -3.02 -3.54 6.03
N PHE A 177 -3.76 -4.53 5.53
CA PHE A 177 -4.84 -4.34 4.55
C PHE A 177 -4.35 -3.75 3.23
N MET A 178 -3.33 -4.37 2.62
CA MET A 178 -2.85 -3.98 1.30
C MET A 178 -3.72 -4.61 0.22
N TRP A 179 -4.22 -3.80 -0.72
CA TRP A 179 -5.14 -4.24 -1.77
C TRP A 179 -4.48 -4.25 -3.15
N SER A 180 -4.90 -5.21 -3.96
CA SER A 180 -4.49 -5.38 -5.35
C SER A 180 -4.91 -4.21 -6.22
N ARG A 181 -4.39 -4.14 -7.44
CA ARG A 181 -4.79 -3.10 -8.39
C ARG A 181 -6.29 -3.14 -8.66
N LEU A 182 -6.82 -4.34 -8.86
CA LEU A 182 -8.20 -4.59 -9.21
C LEU A 182 -8.83 -5.56 -8.21
N LYS A 183 -10.16 -5.58 -8.16
CA LYS A 183 -10.95 -6.46 -7.29
C LYS A 183 -10.79 -7.96 -7.57
N SER A 184 -10.06 -8.34 -8.62
CA SER A 184 -9.74 -9.74 -8.97
C SER A 184 -8.60 -10.33 -8.14
N PHE A 185 -7.86 -9.51 -7.37
CA PHE A 185 -6.75 -9.93 -6.50
C PHE A 185 -5.53 -10.53 -7.24
N GLU A 186 -5.40 -10.29 -8.54
CA GLU A 186 -4.40 -10.95 -9.40
C GLU A 186 -2.99 -10.32 -9.31
N ASP A 187 -2.91 -9.00 -9.10
CA ASP A 187 -1.64 -8.29 -9.03
C ASP A 187 -1.64 -7.16 -7.98
N MET A 188 -0.44 -6.81 -7.51
CA MET A 188 -0.23 -5.80 -6.47
C MET A 188 -0.86 -6.18 -5.12
N GLY A 189 -0.95 -5.24 -4.18
CA GLY A 189 -1.36 -5.53 -2.80
C GLY A 189 -0.19 -5.97 -1.94
N TYR A 190 0.94 -5.26 -2.08
CA TYR A 190 2.17 -5.54 -1.37
C TYR A 190 2.37 -4.62 -0.16
N GLY A 191 3.06 -5.08 0.88
CA GLY A 191 3.56 -4.16 1.91
C GLY A 191 4.69 -3.29 1.36
N TYR A 192 5.90 -3.84 1.28
CA TYR A 192 7.08 -3.14 0.78
C TYR A 192 7.59 -3.76 -0.53
N ARG A 193 7.93 -2.92 -1.51
CA ARG A 193 8.47 -3.35 -2.81
C ARG A 193 9.95 -3.02 -2.92
N TYR A 194 10.78 -4.04 -3.09
CA TYR A 194 12.20 -3.92 -3.40
C TYR A 194 12.40 -3.58 -4.88
N MET A 195 12.64 -2.31 -5.17
CA MET A 195 12.77 -1.82 -6.54
C MET A 195 14.23 -1.82 -7.02
N THR A 196 14.40 -1.76 -8.34
CA THR A 196 15.70 -1.71 -9.01
C THR A 196 16.50 -0.47 -8.65
N GLY A 197 17.82 -0.62 -8.53
CA GLY A 197 18.75 0.47 -8.19
C GLY A 197 18.62 1.03 -6.77
N ILE A 198 17.89 0.34 -5.88
CA ILE A 198 17.72 0.70 -4.48
C ILE A 198 18.28 -0.40 -3.58
N ASN A 199 19.13 -0.02 -2.63
CA ASN A 199 19.51 -0.85 -1.50
C ASN A 199 18.46 -0.67 -0.39
N SER A 200 17.81 -1.76 0.03
CA SER A 200 16.67 -1.73 0.94
C SER A 200 16.96 -2.43 2.25
N TYR A 201 16.72 -1.72 3.34
CA TYR A 201 16.85 -2.20 4.71
C TYR A 201 15.47 -2.27 5.36
N VAL A 202 14.92 -3.48 5.49
CA VAL A 202 13.55 -3.71 5.95
C VAL A 202 13.56 -4.46 7.26
N SER A 203 13.32 -3.75 8.37
CA SER A 203 13.40 -4.37 9.68
C SER A 203 12.39 -3.90 10.73
N ASN A 204 12.10 -4.78 11.68
CA ASN A 204 11.23 -4.48 12.81
C ASN A 204 9.82 -4.03 12.40
N ASN A 205 9.35 -4.42 11.20
CA ASN A 205 8.00 -4.06 10.74
C ASN A 205 6.98 -5.11 11.16
N ILE A 206 5.71 -4.71 11.18
CA ILE A 206 4.56 -5.62 11.13
C ILE A 206 4.00 -5.57 9.71
N LEU A 207 4.01 -6.70 9.01
CA LEU A 207 3.62 -6.83 7.60
C LEU A 207 2.57 -7.95 7.47
N GLY A 208 1.29 -7.58 7.52
CA GLY A 208 0.22 -8.56 7.54
C GLY A 208 -1.01 -8.13 6.75
N LEU A 209 -1.98 -9.03 6.66
CA LEU A 209 -3.29 -8.75 6.05
C LEU A 209 -3.16 -8.12 4.65
N SER A 210 -2.18 -8.56 3.87
CA SER A 210 -2.03 -8.14 2.47
C SER A 210 -2.77 -9.12 1.56
N ILE A 211 -3.55 -8.63 0.59
CA ILE A 211 -4.25 -9.51 -0.37
C ILE A 211 -3.25 -10.31 -1.24
N PHE A 212 -2.01 -9.84 -1.30
CA PHE A 212 -0.92 -10.52 -1.99
C PHE A 212 0.20 -10.85 -1.01
N SER A 213 1.23 -10.02 -0.87
CA SER A 213 2.38 -10.36 -0.02
C SER A 213 2.91 -9.22 0.84
N GLY A 214 3.48 -9.55 2.00
CA GLY A 214 4.12 -8.57 2.86
C GLY A 214 5.29 -7.86 2.15
N LEU A 215 6.10 -8.62 1.42
CA LEU A 215 7.27 -8.16 0.68
C LEU A 215 7.23 -8.59 -0.79
N ASP A 216 7.74 -7.72 -1.67
CA ASP A 216 7.93 -7.98 -3.09
C ASP A 216 9.36 -7.75 -3.55
N ARG A 217 10.05 -8.82 -3.93
CA ARG A 217 11.40 -8.80 -4.53
C ARG A 217 11.41 -9.25 -5.99
N THR A 218 10.27 -9.15 -6.69
CA THR A 218 10.12 -9.59 -8.10
C THR A 218 10.81 -8.71 -9.14
N ARG A 219 11.23 -7.50 -8.78
CA ARG A 219 11.98 -6.62 -9.68
C ARG A 219 13.45 -7.01 -9.66
N VAL A 220 14.06 -7.17 -10.84
CA VAL A 220 15.46 -7.57 -11.03
C VAL A 220 16.14 -6.49 -11.85
N ASP A 221 17.33 -6.04 -11.43
CA ASP A 221 18.13 -5.12 -12.24
C ASP A 221 18.55 -5.81 -13.54
N SER A 222 18.37 -5.12 -14.68
CA SER A 222 18.74 -5.67 -16.00
C SER A 222 20.24 -5.84 -16.16
N ASP A 223 21.03 -5.01 -15.46
CA ASP A 223 22.47 -5.16 -15.33
C ASP A 223 22.78 -6.17 -14.22
N LYS A 224 23.29 -7.33 -14.61
CA LYS A 224 23.65 -8.43 -13.70
C LYS A 224 24.67 -8.01 -12.63
N ASN A 225 25.59 -7.10 -12.94
CA ASN A 225 26.59 -6.64 -11.97
C ASN A 225 25.97 -5.71 -10.92
N LYS A 226 24.95 -4.93 -11.30
CA LYS A 226 24.17 -4.13 -10.36
C LYS A 226 23.28 -5.02 -9.51
N GLU A 227 22.62 -6.01 -10.12
CA GLU A 227 21.78 -6.96 -9.39
C GLU A 227 22.59 -7.72 -8.32
N ALA A 228 23.77 -8.21 -8.67
CA ALA A 228 24.64 -8.96 -7.75
C ALA A 228 25.14 -8.12 -6.57
N LYS A 229 25.13 -6.78 -6.68
CA LYS A 229 25.53 -5.84 -5.62
C LYS A 229 24.35 -5.28 -4.84
N ARG A 230 23.13 -5.42 -5.37
CA ARG A 230 21.94 -4.81 -4.77
C ARG A 230 21.64 -5.46 -3.42
N ILE A 231 21.61 -4.63 -2.39
CA ILE A 231 21.36 -5.09 -1.02
C ILE A 231 19.86 -5.07 -0.78
N THR A 232 19.26 -6.22 -0.55
CA THR A 232 17.88 -6.32 -0.03
C THR A 232 17.87 -7.18 1.20
N THR A 233 17.43 -6.64 2.33
CA THR A 233 17.41 -7.34 3.62
C THR A 233 15.98 -7.47 4.14
N ALA A 234 15.74 -8.48 4.97
CA ALA A 234 14.53 -8.64 5.75
C ALA A 234 14.91 -9.13 7.14
N GLU A 235 14.80 -8.29 8.17
CA GLU A 235 15.27 -8.62 9.52
C GLU A 235 14.24 -8.29 10.59
N ASN A 236 13.96 -9.22 11.50
CA ASN A 236 13.08 -8.99 12.64
C ASN A 236 11.70 -8.47 12.24
N ASN A 237 11.12 -8.93 11.13
CA ASN A 237 9.76 -8.54 10.76
C ASN A 237 8.74 -9.56 11.28
N ILE A 238 7.54 -9.08 11.62
CA ILE A 238 6.39 -9.91 11.98
C ILE A 238 5.46 -10.02 10.77
N PHE A 239 5.11 -11.25 10.40
CA PHE A 239 4.22 -11.53 9.29
C PHE A 239 2.97 -12.27 9.74
N PHE A 240 1.82 -11.97 9.14
CA PHE A 240 0.60 -12.74 9.37
C PHE A 240 -0.47 -12.48 8.31
N LEU A 241 -1.21 -13.53 7.95
CA LEU A 241 -2.43 -13.44 7.14
C LEU A 241 -2.27 -12.67 5.81
N ASN A 242 -1.07 -12.69 5.24
CA ASN A 242 -0.85 -12.32 3.85
C ASN A 242 -1.39 -13.45 2.97
N LYS A 243 -2.29 -13.15 2.02
CA LYS A 243 -3.05 -14.21 1.32
C LYS A 243 -2.21 -15.04 0.35
N GLN A 244 -1.10 -14.52 -0.19
CA GLN A 244 -0.29 -15.23 -1.18
C GLN A 244 1.09 -15.64 -0.65
N ALA A 245 1.76 -14.80 0.13
CA ALA A 245 3.08 -15.09 0.71
C ALA A 245 3.51 -13.99 1.70
N ASP A 246 4.55 -14.25 2.49
CA ASP A 246 5.24 -13.18 3.22
C ASP A 246 6.25 -12.46 2.32
N LEU A 247 6.87 -13.18 1.39
CA LEU A 247 7.74 -12.67 0.34
C LEU A 247 7.39 -13.29 -1.01
N THR A 248 7.35 -12.45 -2.04
CA THR A 248 7.28 -12.90 -3.43
C THR A 248 8.58 -12.59 -4.16
N ILE A 249 9.12 -13.57 -4.89
CA ILE A 249 10.33 -13.42 -5.72
C ILE A 249 10.09 -13.89 -7.16
N PRO A 250 10.95 -13.55 -8.14
CA PRO A 250 10.84 -14.07 -9.50
C PRO A 250 10.96 -15.59 -9.52
N GLY A 251 10.24 -16.26 -10.43
CA GLY A 251 10.39 -17.69 -10.68
C GLY A 251 10.37 -18.01 -12.18
N GLY A 252 10.54 -19.29 -12.52
CA GLY A 252 10.60 -19.80 -13.90
C GLY A 252 9.24 -19.82 -14.61
N GLY A 253 8.59 -18.67 -14.75
CA GLY A 253 7.30 -18.49 -15.44
C GLY A 253 6.14 -18.07 -14.54
N LYS A 254 6.24 -18.31 -13.22
CA LYS A 254 5.33 -17.77 -12.19
C LYS A 254 6.16 -17.22 -11.03
N PHE A 255 5.56 -16.37 -10.20
CA PHE A 255 6.21 -15.93 -8.97
C PHE A 255 6.37 -17.07 -7.96
N MET A 256 7.49 -17.09 -7.25
CA MET A 256 7.67 -17.96 -6.09
C MET A 256 7.11 -17.28 -4.85
N ARG A 257 6.42 -18.06 -4.01
CA ARG A 257 5.73 -17.63 -2.79
C ARG A 257 6.45 -18.21 -1.60
N ILE A 258 6.98 -17.35 -0.75
CA ILE A 258 7.88 -17.73 0.34
C ILE A 258 7.30 -17.22 1.65
N TRP A 259 7.26 -18.10 2.65
CA TRP A 259 6.79 -17.78 4.00
C TRP A 259 7.99 -17.41 4.88
N ALA A 260 7.75 -16.66 5.95
CA ALA A 260 8.83 -16.11 6.79
C ALA A 260 9.84 -17.16 7.28
N ASN A 261 9.40 -18.40 7.53
CA ASN A 261 10.25 -19.50 7.98
C ASN A 261 11.26 -19.98 6.93
N ASP A 262 11.01 -19.71 5.65
CA ASP A 262 11.83 -20.17 4.53
C ASP A 262 12.70 -19.03 3.97
N PHE A 263 12.78 -17.89 4.65
CA PHE A 263 13.55 -16.73 4.14
C PHE A 263 15.06 -17.00 4.11
N ASP A 264 15.58 -17.86 4.98
CA ASP A 264 17.02 -18.19 5.03
C ASP A 264 17.50 -18.89 3.74
N ASP A 265 16.59 -19.49 2.97
CA ASP A 265 16.88 -20.14 1.69
C ASP A 265 16.80 -19.16 0.48
N VAL A 266 16.55 -17.86 0.73
CA VAL A 266 16.36 -16.86 -0.33
C VAL A 266 17.66 -16.13 -0.65
N GLU A 267 18.37 -16.59 -1.68
CA GLU A 267 19.65 -16.02 -2.12
C GLU A 267 19.58 -14.52 -2.51
N GLN A 268 18.40 -14.02 -2.91
CA GLN A 268 18.23 -12.61 -3.26
C GLN A 268 18.21 -11.69 -2.03
N LEU A 269 18.09 -12.23 -0.81
CA LEU A 269 18.18 -11.46 0.41
C LEU A 269 19.61 -11.49 0.95
N ALA A 270 20.26 -10.33 0.97
CA ALA A 270 21.63 -10.18 1.46
C ALA A 270 21.76 -10.46 2.96
N LYS A 271 20.67 -10.27 3.72
CA LYS A 271 20.61 -10.56 5.15
C LYS A 271 19.19 -10.90 5.58
N VAL A 272 19.08 -12.01 6.30
CA VAL A 272 17.86 -12.53 6.90
C VAL A 272 18.15 -12.86 8.35
N SER A 273 17.31 -12.39 9.27
CA SER A 273 17.41 -12.77 10.67
C SER A 273 16.10 -12.48 11.40
N GLY A 274 15.70 -13.33 12.34
CA GLY A 274 14.65 -13.01 13.33
C GLY A 274 13.25 -12.70 12.79
N ASN A 275 12.97 -12.92 11.51
CA ASN A 275 11.61 -12.82 10.94
C ASN A 275 10.72 -13.91 11.53
N LYS A 276 9.48 -13.57 11.85
CA LYS A 276 8.56 -14.49 12.53
C LYS A 276 7.15 -14.36 12.00
N THR A 277 6.44 -15.46 11.96
CA THR A 277 4.98 -15.42 11.91
C THR A 277 4.42 -14.99 13.26
N LEU A 278 3.38 -14.16 13.27
CA LEU A 278 2.67 -13.78 14.50
C LEU A 278 2.12 -15.03 15.20
N THR A 279 2.47 -15.22 16.47
CA THR A 279 2.06 -16.38 17.26
C THR A 279 0.92 -16.08 18.23
N ASP A 280 0.84 -14.87 18.78
CA ASP A 280 -0.25 -14.44 19.66
C ASP A 280 -1.07 -13.30 19.02
N PRO A 281 -2.18 -13.60 18.32
CA PRO A 281 -3.02 -12.58 17.72
C PRO A 281 -3.79 -11.74 18.75
N LYS A 282 -3.84 -12.13 20.04
CA LYS A 282 -4.55 -11.37 21.08
C LYS A 282 -3.94 -10.00 21.31
N ILE A 283 -2.68 -9.79 20.92
CA ILE A 283 -2.03 -8.48 20.97
C ILE A 283 -2.81 -7.42 20.18
N PHE A 284 -3.56 -7.83 19.15
CA PHE A 284 -4.36 -6.92 18.33
C PHE A 284 -5.82 -6.82 18.75
N LYS A 285 -6.24 -7.47 19.84
CA LYS A 285 -7.61 -7.42 20.34
C LYS A 285 -7.99 -5.98 20.73
N GLY A 286 -9.08 -5.46 20.16
CA GLY A 286 -9.52 -4.07 20.36
C GLY A 286 -8.70 -3.00 19.62
N ILE A 287 -7.63 -3.42 18.91
CA ILE A 287 -6.79 -2.55 18.08
C ILE A 287 -7.25 -2.61 16.62
N ILE A 288 -7.33 -3.82 16.05
CA ILE A 288 -7.86 -4.01 14.69
C ILE A 288 -9.38 -3.87 14.74
N ASN A 289 -9.96 -3.14 13.79
CA ASN A 289 -11.41 -3.08 13.63
C ASN A 289 -11.95 -4.49 13.26
N GLU A 290 -12.80 -5.05 14.12
CA GLU A 290 -13.25 -6.44 14.03
C GLU A 290 -14.03 -6.72 12.74
N ALA A 291 -15.01 -5.89 12.40
CA ALA A 291 -15.80 -6.02 11.17
C ALA A 291 -14.92 -5.97 9.90
N TYR A 292 -13.94 -5.07 9.88
CA TYR A 292 -13.01 -4.96 8.75
C TYR A 292 -12.11 -6.20 8.64
N LEU A 293 -11.62 -6.72 9.77
CA LEU A 293 -10.83 -7.94 9.82
C LEU A 293 -11.63 -9.14 9.32
N GLU A 294 -12.84 -9.35 9.83
CA GLU A 294 -13.74 -10.43 9.40
C GLU A 294 -14.05 -10.36 7.91
N GLY A 295 -14.35 -9.16 7.41
CA GLY A 295 -14.52 -8.89 5.99
C GLY A 295 -13.28 -9.27 5.17
N PHE A 296 -12.09 -8.90 5.63
CA PHE A 296 -10.84 -9.19 4.92
C PHE A 296 -10.52 -10.69 4.90
N LEU A 297 -10.69 -11.37 6.03
CA LEU A 297 -10.48 -12.82 6.13
C LEU A 297 -11.39 -13.56 5.15
N SER A 298 -12.64 -13.10 5.01
CA SER A 298 -13.65 -13.64 4.11
C SER A 298 -13.59 -13.06 2.68
N ALA A 299 -12.63 -12.17 2.38
CA ALA A 299 -12.53 -11.53 1.08
C ALA A 299 -12.23 -12.56 -0.02
N ALA A 300 -13.12 -12.62 -1.01
CA ALA A 300 -13.12 -13.56 -2.12
C ALA A 300 -13.58 -12.86 -3.42
N TYR A 301 -13.13 -13.39 -4.55
CA TYR A 301 -13.52 -12.98 -5.91
C TYR A 301 -14.16 -14.17 -6.62
N GLU A 302 -15.31 -13.94 -7.23
CA GLU A 302 -16.04 -14.91 -8.05
C GLU A 302 -16.26 -14.34 -9.45
N GLU A 303 -16.05 -15.17 -10.46
CA GLU A 303 -16.29 -14.83 -11.87
C GLU A 303 -17.12 -15.93 -12.53
N LYS A 304 -18.16 -15.51 -13.26
CA LYS A 304 -18.96 -16.38 -14.12
C LYS A 304 -18.83 -15.90 -15.56
N THR A 305 -18.27 -16.75 -16.40
CA THR A 305 -18.19 -16.53 -17.85
C THR A 305 -19.29 -17.31 -18.55
N SER A 306 -20.07 -16.61 -19.37
CA SER A 306 -21.06 -17.21 -20.27
C SER A 306 -20.57 -17.02 -21.70
N TYR A 307 -20.02 -18.09 -22.26
CA TYR A 307 -19.64 -18.16 -23.66
C TYR A 307 -20.29 -19.38 -24.30
N ASP A 308 -21.34 -19.13 -25.08
CA ASP A 308 -22.00 -20.16 -25.87
C ASP A 308 -21.75 -19.88 -27.36
N PRO A 309 -20.79 -20.60 -27.99
CA PRO A 309 -20.53 -20.44 -29.42
C PRO A 309 -21.72 -20.90 -30.29
N ASN A 310 -22.62 -21.73 -29.74
CA ASN A 310 -23.81 -22.23 -30.43
C ASN A 310 -25.04 -21.35 -30.23
N SER A 311 -24.94 -20.27 -29.44
CA SER A 311 -26.03 -19.31 -29.33
C SER A 311 -26.34 -18.73 -30.71
N SER A 312 -27.62 -18.50 -31.00
CA SER A 312 -28.07 -17.96 -32.29
C SER A 312 -27.34 -16.67 -32.68
N ALA A 313 -27.02 -15.83 -31.70
CA ALA A 313 -26.26 -14.59 -31.91
C ALA A 313 -24.77 -14.85 -32.27
N ASN A 314 -24.12 -15.85 -31.68
CA ASN A 314 -22.73 -16.18 -32.01
C ASN A 314 -22.61 -16.98 -33.32
N GLN A 315 -23.56 -17.85 -33.62
CA GLN A 315 -23.67 -18.50 -34.94
C GLN A 315 -23.89 -17.47 -36.05
N PHE A 316 -24.76 -16.49 -35.83
CA PHE A 316 -24.97 -15.39 -36.78
C PHE A 316 -23.72 -14.52 -36.95
N ARG A 317 -23.05 -14.13 -35.85
CA ARG A 317 -21.78 -13.39 -35.91
C ARG A 317 -20.71 -14.15 -36.70
N GLN A 318 -20.56 -15.45 -36.44
CA GLN A 318 -19.61 -16.30 -37.17
C GLN A 318 -19.94 -16.35 -38.67
N ALA A 319 -21.21 -16.53 -39.03
CA ALA A 319 -21.66 -16.52 -40.44
C ALA A 319 -21.41 -15.17 -41.13
N MET A 320 -21.43 -14.07 -40.37
CA MET A 320 -21.16 -12.71 -40.84
C MET A 320 -19.68 -12.31 -40.76
N GLY A 321 -18.76 -13.23 -40.42
CA GLY A 321 -17.33 -12.94 -40.28
C GLY A 321 -16.99 -12.03 -39.09
N MET A 322 -17.89 -11.93 -38.12
CA MET A 322 -17.74 -11.13 -36.90
C MET A 322 -17.20 -11.98 -35.75
N ASN A 323 -16.53 -11.34 -34.80
CA ASN A 323 -16.09 -11.99 -33.56
C ASN A 323 -17.30 -12.40 -32.71
N MET A 324 -17.28 -13.62 -32.18
CA MET A 324 -18.25 -14.07 -31.18
C MET A 324 -18.08 -13.29 -29.86
N THR A 325 -19.17 -13.19 -29.09
CA THR A 325 -19.22 -12.46 -27.83
C THR A 325 -19.65 -13.37 -26.68
N GLY A 326 -19.09 -13.14 -25.50
CA GLY A 326 -19.56 -13.73 -24.24
C GLY A 326 -19.81 -12.65 -23.19
N THR A 327 -20.40 -13.03 -22.06
CA THR A 327 -20.62 -12.14 -20.91
C THR A 327 -19.80 -12.62 -19.73
N ILE A 328 -19.11 -11.69 -19.05
CA ILE A 328 -18.40 -11.96 -17.81
C ILE A 328 -19.12 -11.19 -16.70
N ASN A 329 -19.57 -11.90 -15.67
CA ASN A 329 -20.12 -11.31 -14.45
C ASN A 329 -19.18 -11.61 -13.30
N SER A 330 -18.65 -10.59 -12.62
CA SER A 330 -17.73 -10.78 -11.51
C SER A 330 -18.10 -10.00 -10.25
N LYS A 331 -17.88 -10.63 -9.10
CA LYS A 331 -18.22 -10.12 -7.76
C LYS A 331 -17.03 -10.27 -6.84
N ALA A 332 -16.78 -9.26 -6.00
CA ALA A 332 -15.88 -9.35 -4.86
C ALA A 332 -16.71 -9.20 -3.57
N SER A 333 -16.40 -9.96 -2.52
CA SER A 333 -17.07 -9.82 -1.21
C SER A 333 -16.54 -8.63 -0.40
N MET A 334 -15.30 -8.21 -0.67
CA MET A 334 -14.67 -7.01 -0.12
C MET A 334 -13.55 -6.56 -1.05
N PHE A 335 -13.38 -5.25 -1.26
CA PHE A 335 -12.23 -4.70 -1.96
C PHE A 335 -12.01 -3.24 -1.61
N ALA A 336 -10.91 -2.95 -0.90
CA ALA A 336 -10.46 -1.60 -0.56
C ALA A 336 -11.55 -0.70 0.07
N ASN A 337 -12.48 -1.32 0.81
CA ASN A 337 -13.51 -0.61 1.58
C ASN A 337 -12.84 0.37 2.55
N ARG A 338 -13.52 1.47 2.89
CA ARG A 338 -13.00 2.52 3.77
C ARG A 338 -12.69 1.96 5.16
N TYR A 339 -11.44 2.10 5.59
CA TYR A 339 -11.04 1.80 6.96
C TYR A 339 -11.30 3.02 7.86
N PRO A 340 -11.82 2.82 9.09
CA PRO A 340 -12.03 3.91 10.04
C PRO A 340 -10.69 4.52 10.50
N TRP A 341 -10.33 5.68 9.96
CA TRP A 341 -8.99 6.25 10.11
C TRP A 341 -8.56 6.48 11.55
N LYS A 342 -9.48 6.84 12.45
CA LYS A 342 -9.18 7.03 13.88
C LYS A 342 -8.71 5.73 14.53
N GLU A 343 -9.31 4.61 14.13
CA GLU A 343 -8.91 3.30 14.65
C GLU A 343 -7.54 2.86 14.13
N ALA A 344 -7.15 3.29 12.93
CA ALA A 344 -5.82 3.01 12.41
C ALA A 344 -4.72 3.62 13.29
N LEU A 345 -4.99 4.72 13.99
CA LEU A 345 -4.01 5.35 14.89
C LEU A 345 -3.70 4.49 16.13
N LYS A 346 -4.57 3.54 16.49
CA LYS A 346 -4.34 2.59 17.60
C LYS A 346 -3.13 1.67 17.36
N PHE A 347 -2.64 1.57 16.12
CA PHE A 347 -1.47 0.74 15.83
C PHE A 347 -0.14 1.35 16.28
N PHE A 348 -0.09 2.65 16.62
CA PHE A 348 1.09 3.21 17.27
C PHE A 348 1.25 2.59 18.65
N GLY A 349 2.36 1.88 18.87
CA GLY A 349 2.66 1.19 20.13
C GLY A 349 1.90 -0.12 20.35
N ALA A 350 1.26 -0.68 19.31
CA ALA A 350 0.48 -1.91 19.45
C ALA A 350 1.32 -3.13 19.83
N MET A 351 2.58 -3.19 19.39
CA MET A 351 3.52 -4.25 19.73
C MET A 351 4.89 -3.65 20.02
N GLU A 352 5.43 -3.92 21.21
CA GLU A 352 6.74 -3.43 21.59
C GLU A 352 7.84 -4.06 20.71
N GLY A 353 8.73 -3.23 20.17
CA GLY A 353 9.87 -3.66 19.36
C GLY A 353 9.54 -4.02 17.90
N TYR A 354 8.26 -4.03 17.50
CA TYR A 354 7.81 -4.36 16.15
C TYR A 354 6.68 -3.46 15.67
N GLY A 355 6.72 -3.09 14.39
CA GLY A 355 5.78 -2.16 13.78
C GLY A 355 5.89 -0.75 14.36
N ALA A 356 4.87 0.06 14.14
CA ALA A 356 4.82 1.42 14.66
C ALA A 356 4.82 1.41 16.19
N GLN A 357 5.81 2.07 16.78
CA GLN A 357 6.04 2.25 18.20
C GLN A 357 5.33 3.48 18.75
N ASN A 358 5.25 3.59 20.07
CA ASN A 358 4.77 4.80 20.74
C ASN A 358 5.57 6.02 20.30
N ILE A 359 4.87 7.09 19.95
CA ILE A 359 5.48 8.37 19.58
C ILE A 359 5.90 9.05 20.88
N LYS A 360 7.18 9.38 20.99
CA LYS A 360 7.77 10.07 22.16
C LYS A 360 7.78 11.57 22.00
#